data_AF-A0A6J5XW31-F1
#
_entry.id   AF-A0A6J5XW31-F1
#
_cell.length_a   1.000
_cell.length_b   1.000
_cell.length_c   1.000
_cell.angle_alpha   90.00
_cell.angle_beta   90.00
_cell.angle_gamma   90.00
#
_symmetry.space_group_name_H-M   'P 1'
#
loop_
_entity.id
_entity.type
_entity.pdbx_description
1 polymer ?
#
loop_
_entity_poly.entity_id
_entity_poly.type
_entity_poly.pdbx_seq_one_letter_code
_entity_poly.pdbx_strand_id
1 'polypeptide(L)' 'MLKRKSEKEVYSPFRELSIIEDCMEILGAVEGVNDDAHVKALAKFTNLDWRKVFLKMLDPRRRVWLNSLLK' A
#
# COMPACT_ATOMS: atom_id res chain seq x y z
N MET A 1 2.73 20.33 38.81
CA MET A 1 3.79 19.60 38.07
C MET A 1 3.16 18.92 36.85
N LEU A 2 3.32 19.50 35.68
CA LEU A 2 2.79 18.99 34.41
C LEU A 2 3.62 17.76 33.99
N LYS A 3 3.20 16.55 34.39
CA LYS A 3 3.73 15.32 33.80
C LYS A 3 3.11 15.17 32.41
N ARG A 4 3.82 15.70 31.41
CA ARG A 4 3.57 15.40 29.99
C ARG A 4 3.64 13.88 29.83
N LYS A 5 2.48 13.26 29.70
CA LYS A 5 2.33 11.84 29.44
C LYS A 5 2.82 11.65 28.01
N SER A 6 4.02 11.09 27.87
CA SER A 6 4.60 10.71 26.58
C SER A 6 3.52 10.03 25.76
N GLU A 7 3.18 10.63 24.62
CA GLU A 7 2.35 10.00 23.60
C GLU A 7 3.03 8.67 23.30
N LYS A 8 2.40 7.58 23.76
CA LYS A 8 2.74 6.26 23.26
C LYS A 8 2.44 6.36 21.78
N GLU A 9 3.48 6.49 20.97
CA GLU A 9 3.39 6.26 19.54
C GLU A 9 2.71 4.90 19.40
N VAL A 10 1.43 4.94 19.05
CA VAL A 10 0.68 3.74 18.73
C VAL A 10 1.37 3.22 17.49
N TYR A 11 2.26 2.25 17.67
CA TYR A 11 2.81 1.43 16.60
C TYR A 11 1.61 0.70 16.01
N SER A 12 0.96 1.38 15.07
CA SER A 12 -0.17 0.84 14.36
C SER A 12 0.38 -0.28 13.50
N PRO A 13 -0.20 -1.49 13.51
CA PRO A 13 0.20 -2.56 12.60
C PRO A 13 0.23 -2.10 11.13
N PHE A 14 -0.55 -1.07 10.81
CA PHE A 14 -0.58 -0.42 9.51
C PHE A 14 0.68 0.38 9.15
N ARG A 15 1.46 0.87 10.12
CA ARG A 15 2.76 1.52 9.83
C ARG A 15 3.77 0.46 9.38
N GLU A 16 3.78 -0.68 10.05
CA GLU A 16 4.64 -1.82 9.71
C GLU A 16 4.26 -2.41 8.36
N LEU A 17 2.96 -2.57 8.07
CA LEU A 17 2.46 -3.05 6.78
C LEU A 17 2.64 -2.06 5.61
N SER A 18 2.94 -0.78 5.89
CA SER A 18 3.08 0.28 4.88
C SER A 18 4.48 0.43 4.30
N ILE A 19 5.35 -0.56 4.53
CA ILE A 19 6.62 -0.66 3.83
C ILE A 19 6.38 -1.05 2.37
N ILE A 20 7.32 -0.66 1.52
CA ILE A 20 7.17 -0.88 0.07
C ILE A 20 7.21 -2.37 -0.29
N GLU A 21 7.95 -3.17 0.49
CA GLU A 21 8.14 -4.61 0.28
C GLU A 21 6.81 -5.37 0.39
N ASP A 22 6.00 -5.10 1.43
CA ASP A 22 4.67 -5.72 1.57
C ASP A 22 3.74 -5.37 0.41
N CYS A 23 3.81 -4.12 -0.08
CA CYS A 23 3.03 -3.71 -1.25
C CYS A 23 3.49 -4.46 -2.51
N MET A 24 4.79 -4.72 -2.66
CA MET A 24 5.35 -5.50 -3.77
C MET A 24 4.95 -6.96 -3.71
N GLU A 25 5.00 -7.59 -2.53
CA GLU A 25 4.59 -8.98 -2.34
C GLU A 25 3.11 -9.17 -2.71
N ILE A 26 2.24 -8.32 -2.17
CA ILE A 26 0.80 -8.35 -2.47
C ILE A 26 0.55 -8.08 -3.95
N LEU A 27 1.27 -7.13 -4.56
CA LEU A 27 1.15 -6.82 -5.98
C LEU A 27 1.52 -8.04 -6.85
N GLY A 28 2.61 -8.72 -6.52
CA GLY A 28 3.06 -9.92 -7.23
C GLY A 28 2.12 -11.12 -7.09
N ALA A 29 1.33 -11.17 -6.01
CA ALA A 29 0.28 -12.18 -5.83
C ALA A 29 -0.99 -11.89 -6.64
N VAL A 30 -1.13 -10.69 -7.26
CA VAL A 30 -2.31 -10.36 -8.06
C VAL A 30 -2.20 -10.97 -9.47
N GLU A 31 -2.90 -12.06 -9.70
CA GLU A 31 -3.00 -12.69 -11.01
C GLU A 31 -3.82 -11.86 -12.03
N GLY A 32 -3.46 -11.99 -13.31
CA GLY A 32 -4.20 -11.40 -14.43
C GLY A 32 -4.01 -9.90 -14.59
N VAL A 33 -2.88 -9.36 -14.14
CA VAL A 33 -2.50 -7.95 -14.28
C VAL A 33 -1.36 -7.83 -15.29
N ASN A 34 -1.46 -6.83 -16.17
CA ASN A 34 -0.41 -6.51 -17.14
C ASN A 34 0.87 -6.00 -16.44
N ASP A 35 2.05 -6.43 -16.91
CA ASP A 35 3.36 -5.98 -16.45
C ASP A 35 3.48 -4.45 -16.41
N ASP A 36 2.91 -3.74 -17.39
CA ASP A 36 2.88 -2.26 -17.42
C ASP A 36 2.10 -1.68 -16.24
N ALA A 37 1.01 -2.33 -15.82
CA ALA A 37 0.23 -1.91 -14.67
C ALA A 37 1.01 -2.16 -13.37
N HIS A 38 1.76 -3.27 -13.31
CA HIS A 38 2.66 -3.60 -12.23
C HIS A 38 3.73 -2.51 -12.04
N VAL A 39 4.45 -2.16 -13.10
CA VAL A 39 5.50 -1.12 -13.06
C VAL A 39 4.91 0.24 -12.67
N LYS A 40 3.75 0.61 -13.23
CA LYS A 40 3.07 1.86 -12.85
C LYS A 40 2.61 1.87 -11.39
N ALA A 41 2.21 0.73 -10.83
CA ALA A 41 1.84 0.61 -9.42
C ALA A 41 3.05 0.77 -8.50
N LEU A 42 4.21 0.22 -8.86
CA LEU A 42 5.47 0.44 -8.12
C LEU A 42 5.81 1.94 -8.00
N ALA A 43 5.59 2.71 -9.07
CA ALA A 43 5.78 4.16 -9.02
C ALA A 43 4.82 4.84 -8.01
N LYS A 44 3.58 4.36 -7.86
CA LYS A 44 2.63 4.87 -6.85
C LYS A 44 3.05 4.51 -5.43
N PHE A 45 3.67 3.35 -5.22
CA PHE A 45 4.18 2.95 -3.92
C PHE A 45 5.40 3.75 -3.47
N THR A 46 5.92 4.72 -4.22
CA THR A 46 6.85 5.71 -3.65
C THR A 46 6.17 6.61 -2.62
N ASN A 47 4.84 6.75 -2.70
CA ASN A 47 4.03 7.55 -1.79
C ASN A 47 3.34 6.67 -0.73
N LEU A 48 3.51 7.06 0.54
CA LEU A 48 3.01 6.33 1.70
C LEU A 48 1.47 6.19 1.73
N ASP A 49 0.74 7.20 1.27
CA ASP A 49 -0.73 7.15 1.28
C ASP A 49 -1.25 6.19 0.22
N TRP A 50 -0.60 6.13 -0.94
CA TRP A 50 -0.92 5.13 -1.96
C TRP A 50 -0.68 3.69 -1.47
N ARG A 51 0.39 3.45 -0.69
CA ARG A 51 0.61 2.15 -0.03
C ARG A 51 -0.54 1.81 0.89
N LYS A 52 -0.90 2.72 1.80
CA LYS A 52 -2.01 2.51 2.75
C LYS A 52 -3.34 2.25 2.03
N VAL A 53 -3.62 2.99 0.97
CA VAL A 53 -4.82 2.80 0.14
C VAL A 53 -4.81 1.41 -0.50
N PHE A 54 -3.70 1.01 -1.13
CA PHE A 54 -3.56 -0.29 -1.77
C PHE A 54 -3.71 -1.47 -0.79
N LEU A 55 -3.09 -1.38 0.38
CA LEU A 55 -3.20 -2.39 1.44
C LEU A 55 -4.64 -2.55 1.93
N LYS A 56 -5.41 -1.46 1.98
CA LYS A 56 -6.83 -1.49 2.35
C LYS A 56 -7.78 -1.93 1.23
N MET A 57 -7.32 -2.01 -0.02
CA MET A 57 -8.15 -2.53 -1.11
C MET A 57 -8.28 -4.05 -1.01
N LEU A 58 -9.47 -4.57 -1.29
CA LEU A 58 -9.68 -6.00 -1.52
C LEU A 58 -9.21 -6.38 -2.94
N ASP A 59 -8.82 -7.63 -3.15
CA ASP A 59 -8.23 -8.10 -4.41
C ASP A 59 -9.03 -7.76 -5.68
N PRO A 60 -10.38 -7.88 -5.72
CA PRO A 60 -11.15 -7.47 -6.90
C PRO A 60 -10.98 -5.98 -7.21
N ARG A 61 -10.90 -5.12 -6.17
CA ARG A 61 -10.69 -3.68 -6.32
C ARG A 61 -9.24 -3.36 -6.68
N ARG A 62 -8.27 -4.11 -6.16
CA ARG A 62 -6.85 -3.97 -6.55
C ARG A 62 -6.68 -4.20 -8.05
N ARG A 63 -7.26 -5.26 -8.61
CA ARG A 63 -7.22 -5.52 -10.07
C ARG A 63 -7.82 -4.38 -10.89
N VAL A 64 -9.00 -3.89 -10.49
CA VAL A 64 -9.66 -2.75 -11.16
C VAL A 64 -8.78 -1.50 -11.10
N TRP A 65 -8.19 -1.22 -9.94
CA TRP A 65 -7.27 -0.09 -9.78
C TRP A 65 -6.01 -0.25 -10.64
N LEU A 66 -5.37 -1.42 -10.65
CA LEU A 66 -4.20 -1.70 -11.48
C LEU A 66 -4.51 -1.52 -12.96
N ASN A 67 -5.63 -2.05 -13.45
CA ASN A 67 -6.06 -1.86 -14.83
C ASN A 67 -6.38 -0.39 -15.17
N SER A 68 -6.78 0.42 -14.18
CA SER A 68 -7.00 1.85 -14.39
C SER A 68 -5.70 2.64 -14.59
N LEU A 69 -4.55 2.11 -14.14
CA LEU A 69 -3.24 2.72 -14.36
C LEU A 69 -2.76 2.59 -15.81
N LEU A 70 -3.34 1.68 -16.59
CA LEU A 70 -3.00 1.48 -18.01
C LEU A 70 -3.60 2.53 -18.95
N LYS A 71 -4.57 3.31 -18.46
CA LYS A 71 -5.23 4.37 -19.22
C LYS A 71 -4.37 5.62 -19.33
#